data_AF-A0A9L0I902-F1
#
_entry.id   AF-A0A9L0I902-F1
#
_cell.length_a   1.000
_cell.length_b   1.000
_cell.length_c   1.000
_cell.angle_alpha   90.00
_cell.angle_beta   90.00
_cell.angle_gamma   90.00
#
_symmetry.space_group_name_H-M   'P 1'
#
loop_
_entity.id
_entity.type
_entity.pdbx_description
1 polymer ?
#
loop_
_entity_poly.entity_id
_entity_poly.type
_entity_poly.pdbx_seq_one_letter_code
_entity_poly.pdbx_strand_id
1 'polypeptide(L)'
;MEALDQAEGLTDSEREMPPPPPPSPPSEPAQEPPPQGAGSHSLTVRSSLCLLAASQVLLACGMLWLSGYSPLWSQNATDLLSSLLALLEQLGPTAWLGIGTWDIPSLLLVSLTVVLVTTLVWHLLRAPPEPSAPLPPEDRRQSVSRQPSFTYSEWMEEKVEDDFLDLDPVPETPVFDCTMDIKPEADPASLTVKSMGLQERRGSNVSLTLDMCTPGCNEEGFGYLMSPREESAREYLLSASRVLQAEELHEKALDPFLLQAEFFEIPMNFVDPKEYDIPGLVRKNRYKTILPNPHSRVCLTSPDPDDPLSSYINANYIRGYGGEEKVYIATQGPIVSTVGDFWRMVWQEHTPIIVMITNIEEMNEKCTEYWPEEQVVYDGVEITVRKVVHTEDYRLRLISLRSGTEERDLKHYWFTSWPDQKTPDRAPPLLHLVREVEEAAQQEGPHGAPIVVHCSAGIGRTGCFIATSICCQQLRQEGVVDILKTTCQLRQDRGGMIQTCEQYQFVHHVMSLYEKQLSRQGPE
;
A
#
# COMPACT_ATOMS: atom_id res chain seq x y z
N MET A 1 -53.56 45.19 -47.45
CA MET A 1 -53.96 45.83 -46.19
C MET A 1 -52.80 45.63 -45.24
N GLU A 2 -51.76 46.45 -45.35
CA GLU A 2 -51.66 47.76 -44.67
C GLU A 2 -51.69 47.53 -43.14
N ALA A 3 -50.52 47.45 -42.49
CA ALA A 3 -49.61 48.54 -42.10
C ALA A 3 -50.11 49.31 -40.87
N LEU A 4 -49.27 49.29 -39.82
CA LEU A 4 -49.07 50.28 -38.75
C LEU A 4 -48.06 49.62 -37.78
N ASP A 5 -46.74 49.76 -37.91
CA ASP A 5 -45.86 50.94 -37.97
C ASP A 5 -45.43 51.46 -36.58
N GLN A 6 -44.17 51.91 -36.53
CA GLN A 6 -43.39 52.50 -35.42
C GLN A 6 -42.58 51.50 -34.55
N ALA A 7 -41.29 51.24 -34.81
CA ALA A 7 -40.10 52.11 -34.87
C ALA A 7 -39.68 52.68 -33.50
N GLU A 8 -38.56 52.18 -32.97
CA GLU A 8 -37.35 52.95 -32.57
C GLU A 8 -36.43 52.09 -31.70
N GLY A 9 -35.34 51.58 -32.31
CA GLY A 9 -34.18 51.05 -31.60
C GLY A 9 -32.98 51.90 -31.99
N LEU A 10 -32.71 52.94 -31.18
CA LEU A 10 -31.52 53.78 -31.28
C LEU A 10 -30.28 53.00 -30.82
N THR A 11 -29.26 53.08 -31.65
CA THR A 11 -27.89 52.64 -31.47
C THR A 11 -27.24 53.24 -30.22
N ASP A 12 -26.64 52.41 -29.38
CA ASP A 12 -25.66 52.85 -28.40
C ASP A 12 -24.31 52.18 -28.66
N SER A 13 -23.27 53.00 -28.61
CA SER A 13 -21.91 52.72 -29.07
C SER A 13 -21.19 51.79 -28.10
N GLU A 14 -20.69 50.65 -28.58
CA GLU A 14 -19.71 49.85 -27.84
C GLU A 14 -18.45 50.67 -27.60
N ARG A 15 -18.11 50.90 -26.33
CA ARG A 15 -16.83 51.44 -25.89
C ARG A 15 -15.91 50.25 -25.64
N GLU A 16 -15.10 49.86 -26.62
CA GLU A 16 -14.03 48.89 -26.42
C GLU A 16 -13.04 49.42 -25.36
N MET A 17 -12.84 48.66 -24.29
CA MET A 17 -11.76 48.89 -23.34
C MET A 17 -10.43 48.38 -23.92
N PRO A 18 -9.31 49.12 -23.77
CA PRO A 18 -8.00 48.64 -24.20
C PRO A 18 -7.50 47.48 -23.29
N PRO A 19 -6.70 46.54 -23.83
CA PRO A 19 -6.17 45.41 -23.08
C PRO A 19 -5.13 45.84 -22.03
N PRO A 20 -4.95 45.06 -20.94
CA PRO A 20 -3.95 45.36 -19.91
C PRO A 20 -2.52 45.17 -20.43
N PRO A 21 -1.53 45.90 -19.86
CA PRO A 21 -0.13 45.80 -20.28
C PRO A 21 0.49 44.44 -19.92
N PRO A 22 1.52 43.99 -20.68
CA PRO A 22 2.18 42.71 -20.45
C PRO A 22 2.98 42.71 -19.13
N PRO A 23 3.15 41.53 -18.49
CA PRO A 23 3.88 41.41 -17.24
C PRO A 23 5.37 41.72 -17.40
N SER A 24 5.94 42.40 -16.40
CA SER A 24 7.36 42.71 -16.29
C SER A 24 8.23 41.44 -16.29
N PRO A 25 9.44 41.47 -16.87
CA PRO A 25 10.34 40.32 -16.84
C PRO A 25 10.82 40.02 -15.41
N PRO A 26 11.06 38.75 -15.06
CA PRO A 26 11.50 38.37 -13.72
C PRO A 26 12.91 38.90 -13.44
N SER A 27 13.11 39.45 -12.24
CA SER A 27 14.40 39.83 -11.69
C SER A 27 15.31 38.60 -11.50
N GLU A 28 16.57 38.71 -11.92
CA GLU A 28 17.60 37.66 -11.78
C GLU A 28 17.72 37.14 -10.34
N PRO A 29 17.77 35.81 -10.12
CA PRO A 29 18.13 35.26 -8.82
C PRO A 29 19.64 35.40 -8.60
N ALA A 30 20.01 35.78 -7.37
CA ALA A 30 21.39 35.77 -6.90
C ALA A 30 22.01 34.38 -7.10
N GLN A 31 23.20 34.32 -7.69
CA GLN A 31 24.00 33.10 -7.84
C GLN A 31 24.42 32.58 -6.45
N GLU A 32 23.75 31.56 -5.94
CA GLU A 32 24.33 30.64 -4.96
C GLU A 32 25.22 29.61 -5.68
N PRO A 33 26.41 29.27 -5.15
CA PRO A 33 27.25 28.23 -5.73
C PRO A 33 26.62 26.84 -5.53
N PRO A 34 26.91 25.86 -6.41
CA PRO A 34 26.26 24.55 -6.39
C PRO A 34 26.66 23.73 -5.14
N PRO A 35 25.78 22.84 -4.64
CA PRO A 35 26.11 21.98 -3.52
C PRO A 35 27.20 20.99 -3.94
N GLN A 36 28.27 20.92 -3.14
CA GLN A 36 29.32 19.91 -3.28
C GLN A 36 28.70 18.52 -3.07
N GLY A 37 28.93 17.63 -4.04
CA GLY A 37 28.40 16.27 -4.02
C GLY A 37 28.81 15.48 -2.77
N ALA A 38 27.88 14.67 -2.29
CA ALA A 38 28.03 13.69 -1.21
C ALA A 38 28.92 12.48 -1.62
N GLY A 39 30.04 12.73 -2.32
CA GLY A 39 31.02 11.72 -2.70
C GLY A 39 32.14 11.49 -1.69
N SER A 40 32.24 12.34 -0.65
CA SER A 40 33.36 12.31 0.31
C SER A 40 33.10 11.40 1.53
N HIS A 41 31.85 11.30 2.00
CA HIS A 41 31.54 10.56 3.24
C HIS A 41 31.74 9.04 3.13
N SER A 42 31.56 8.44 1.95
CA SER A 42 31.73 6.98 1.76
C SER A 42 33.20 6.55 1.83
N LEU A 43 34.12 7.39 1.32
CA LEU A 43 35.56 7.13 1.37
C LEU A 43 36.13 7.29 2.79
N THR A 44 35.65 8.29 3.54
CA THR A 44 36.10 8.49 4.93
C THR A 44 35.57 7.39 5.86
N VAL A 45 34.33 6.93 5.68
CA VAL A 45 33.74 5.85 6.48
C VAL A 45 34.41 4.49 6.16
N ARG A 46 34.69 4.18 4.90
CA ARG A 46 35.43 2.96 4.52
C ARG A 46 36.88 2.98 5.04
N SER A 47 37.57 4.11 4.95
CA SER A 47 38.91 4.26 5.52
C SER A 47 38.93 4.12 7.04
N SER A 48 37.90 4.62 7.73
CA SER A 48 37.76 4.50 9.17
C SER A 48 37.48 3.06 9.61
N LEU A 49 36.63 2.32 8.87
CA LEU A 49 36.35 0.91 9.11
C LEU A 49 37.58 0.01 8.88
N CYS A 50 38.38 0.28 7.85
CA CYS A 50 39.64 -0.44 7.61
C CYS A 50 40.68 -0.22 8.72
N LEU A 51 40.79 1.01 9.23
CA LEU A 51 41.69 1.33 10.35
C LEU A 51 41.24 0.68 11.65
N LEU A 52 39.92 0.63 11.90
CA LEU A 52 39.34 -0.09 13.05
C LEU A 52 39.58 -1.59 12.94
N ALA A 53 39.36 -2.19 11.77
CA ALA A 53 39.65 -3.62 11.56
C ALA A 53 41.14 -3.95 11.74
N ALA A 54 42.05 -3.12 11.20
CA ALA A 54 43.48 -3.28 11.38
C ALA A 54 43.90 -3.14 12.85
N SER A 55 43.29 -2.20 13.59
CA SER A 55 43.50 -2.02 15.02
C SER A 55 43.06 -3.24 15.83
N GLN A 56 41.90 -3.84 15.51
CA GLN A 56 41.40 -5.04 16.20
C GLN A 56 42.27 -6.27 15.90
N VAL A 57 42.78 -6.41 14.68
CA VAL A 57 43.72 -7.49 14.31
C VAL A 57 45.04 -7.35 15.06
N LEU A 58 45.59 -6.13 15.15
CA LEU A 58 46.82 -5.87 15.91
C LEU A 58 46.63 -6.11 17.42
N LEU A 59 45.45 -5.78 17.97
CA LEU A 59 45.08 -6.09 19.34
C LEU A 59 44.96 -7.60 19.57
N ALA A 60 44.33 -8.34 18.66
CA ALA A 60 44.26 -9.79 18.73
C ALA A 60 45.64 -10.45 18.64
N CYS A 61 46.51 -9.97 17.75
CA CYS A 61 47.91 -10.42 17.66
C CYS A 61 48.70 -10.10 18.93
N GLY A 62 48.52 -8.91 19.52
CA GLY A 62 49.18 -8.52 20.78
C GLY A 62 48.70 -9.37 21.96
N MET A 63 47.40 -9.65 22.06
CA MET A 63 46.82 -10.52 23.09
C MET A 63 47.27 -11.97 22.94
N LEU A 64 47.39 -12.47 21.70
CA LEU A 64 47.93 -13.80 21.41
C LEU A 64 49.42 -13.89 21.75
N TRP A 65 50.21 -12.85 21.49
CA TRP A 65 51.61 -12.78 21.87
C TRP A 65 51.80 -12.75 23.39
N LEU A 66 50.95 -12.01 24.11
CA LEU A 66 50.94 -11.96 25.58
C LEU A 66 50.45 -13.27 26.23
N SER A 67 49.67 -14.09 25.52
CA SER A 67 49.10 -15.35 26.02
C SER A 67 50.09 -16.54 26.07
N GLY A 68 51.36 -16.34 25.72
CA GLY A 68 52.42 -17.33 25.93
C GLY A 68 52.48 -18.49 24.92
N TYR A 69 51.65 -18.49 23.87
CA TYR A 69 51.73 -19.44 22.76
C TYR A 69 52.81 -19.05 21.73
N SER A 70 54.04 -18.83 22.20
CA SER A 70 55.17 -18.41 21.36
C SER A 70 55.84 -19.50 20.49
N PRO A 71 55.74 -20.83 20.69
CA PRO A 71 56.54 -21.77 19.89
C PRO A 71 55.86 -22.39 18.66
N LEU A 72 54.55 -22.24 18.46
CA LEU A 72 53.81 -22.99 17.42
C LEU A 72 53.49 -22.20 16.14
N TRP A 73 53.81 -20.90 16.10
CA TRP A 73 53.51 -20.06 14.93
C TRP A 73 54.76 -19.51 14.22
N SER A 74 55.98 -19.75 14.75
CA SER A 74 57.20 -19.18 14.17
C SER A 74 57.63 -19.82 12.85
N GLN A 75 57.17 -21.05 12.53
CA GLN A 75 57.48 -21.70 11.25
C GLN A 75 56.53 -21.32 10.12
N ASN A 76 55.24 -21.10 10.40
CA ASN A 76 54.27 -20.77 9.35
C ASN A 76 54.25 -19.27 9.02
N ALA A 77 54.63 -18.39 9.96
CA ALA A 77 54.73 -16.95 9.72
C ALA A 77 55.97 -16.60 8.86
N THR A 78 57.06 -17.37 8.97
CA THR A 78 58.28 -17.14 8.17
C THR A 78 58.08 -17.47 6.68
N ASP A 79 57.27 -18.48 6.37
CA ASP A 79 56.96 -18.85 4.98
C ASP A 79 56.02 -17.84 4.30
N LEU A 80 55.08 -17.26 5.07
CA LEU A 80 54.19 -16.21 4.59
C LEU A 80 54.94 -14.88 4.37
N LEU A 81 55.86 -14.53 5.29
CA LEU A 81 56.71 -13.35 5.16
C LEU A 81 57.70 -13.48 3.99
N SER A 82 58.27 -14.67 3.78
CA SER A 82 59.16 -14.97 2.65
C SER A 82 58.44 -14.83 1.30
N SER A 83 57.18 -15.28 1.23
CA SER A 83 56.33 -15.14 0.04
C SER A 83 55.94 -13.68 -0.25
N LEU A 84 55.72 -12.88 0.80
CA LEU A 84 55.45 -11.44 0.70
C LEU A 84 56.71 -10.62 0.35
N LEU A 85 57.88 -11.01 0.84
CA LEU A 85 59.17 -10.39 0.52
C LEU A 85 59.62 -10.70 -0.91
N ALA A 86 59.37 -11.91 -1.42
CA ALA A 86 59.62 -12.28 -2.81
C ALA A 86 58.72 -11.50 -3.80
N LEU A 87 57.51 -11.12 -3.37
CA LEU A 87 56.61 -10.24 -4.13
C LEU A 87 57.08 -8.77 -4.09
N LEU A 88 57.74 -8.36 -3.01
CA LEU A 88 58.24 -6.99 -2.82
C LEU A 88 59.57 -6.74 -3.57
N GLU A 89 60.41 -7.76 -3.78
CA GLU A 89 61.64 -7.67 -4.59
C GLU A 89 61.40 -7.57 -6.11
N GLN A 90 60.17 -7.81 -6.58
CA GLN A 90 59.80 -7.59 -7.99
C GLN A 90 59.49 -6.14 -8.36
N LEU A 91 59.45 -5.21 -7.39
CA LEU A 91 59.46 -3.77 -7.66
C LEU A 91 60.83 -3.20 -7.29
N GLY A 92 61.63 -2.96 -8.32
CA GLY A 92 63.02 -2.52 -8.20
C GLY A 92 63.22 -1.17 -7.48
N PRO A 93 64.49 -0.88 -7.13
CA PRO A 93 64.90 0.06 -6.08
C PRO A 93 65.24 1.46 -6.62
N THR A 94 65.23 2.49 -5.76
CA THR A 94 66.26 3.55 -5.72
C THR A 94 66.02 4.62 -4.64
N ALA A 95 67.15 5.18 -4.15
CA ALA A 95 67.35 6.45 -3.43
C ALA A 95 67.10 6.45 -1.90
N TRP A 96 68.10 6.07 -1.09
CA TRP A 96 69.23 6.88 -0.57
C TRP A 96 68.88 7.88 0.55
N LEU A 97 69.43 7.59 1.74
CA LEU A 97 69.96 8.45 2.83
C LEU A 97 69.64 7.71 4.14
N GLY A 98 70.54 6.92 4.74
CA GLY A 98 71.85 7.36 5.21
C GLY A 98 71.66 8.14 6.51
N ILE A 99 71.89 7.48 7.66
CA ILE A 99 72.41 8.01 8.94
C ILE A 99 71.89 7.16 10.12
N GLY A 100 72.84 6.53 10.82
CA GLY A 100 72.84 6.38 12.28
C GLY A 100 71.89 5.35 12.88
N THR A 101 72.45 4.37 13.57
CA THR A 101 71.75 3.49 14.51
C THR A 101 71.03 4.33 15.57
N TRP A 102 69.72 4.51 15.44
CA TRP A 102 68.89 4.93 16.56
C TRP A 102 68.47 3.66 17.30
N ASP A 103 69.02 3.47 18.50
CA ASP A 103 68.60 2.38 19.36
C ASP A 103 67.07 2.41 19.52
N ILE A 104 66.47 1.22 19.52
CA ILE A 104 65.02 0.95 19.61
C ILE A 104 64.25 1.82 20.63
N PRO A 105 64.82 2.26 21.78
CA PRO A 105 64.13 3.16 22.70
C PRO A 105 63.82 4.55 22.12
N SER A 106 64.64 5.04 21.19
CA SER A 106 64.50 6.39 20.63
C SER A 106 63.36 6.49 19.61
N LEU A 107 63.16 5.44 18.81
CA LEU A 107 62.03 5.34 17.88
C LEU A 107 60.69 5.18 18.61
N LEU A 108 60.67 4.43 19.72
CA LEU A 108 59.50 4.32 20.58
C LEU A 108 59.14 5.66 21.22
N LEU A 109 60.13 6.42 21.68
CA LEU A 109 59.91 7.75 22.25
C LEU A 109 59.36 8.74 21.21
N VAL A 110 59.86 8.71 19.98
CA VAL A 110 59.34 9.52 18.87
C VAL A 110 57.92 9.10 18.48
N SER A 111 57.62 7.79 18.47
CA SER A 111 56.26 7.33 18.20
C SER A 111 55.27 7.77 19.28
N LEU A 112 55.67 7.72 20.56
CA LEU A 112 54.83 8.11 21.69
C LEU A 112 54.56 9.61 21.70
N THR A 113 55.57 10.43 21.36
CA THR A 113 55.39 11.88 21.26
C THR A 113 54.49 12.26 20.09
N VAL A 114 54.58 11.57 18.95
CA VAL A 114 53.67 11.79 17.82
C VAL A 114 52.22 11.43 18.19
N VAL A 115 52.00 10.33 18.93
CA VAL A 115 50.66 9.94 19.41
C VAL A 115 50.11 10.95 20.42
N LEU A 116 50.94 11.42 21.36
CA LEU A 116 50.52 12.43 22.35
C LEU A 116 50.23 13.79 21.71
N VAL A 117 51.01 14.22 20.72
CA VAL A 117 50.78 15.49 20.02
C VAL A 117 49.53 15.39 19.15
N THR A 118 49.30 14.28 18.45
CA THR A 118 48.11 14.10 17.61
C THR A 118 46.83 14.01 18.44
N THR A 119 46.87 13.35 19.60
CA THR A 119 45.74 13.30 20.55
C THR A 119 45.49 14.65 21.23
N LEU A 120 46.53 15.40 21.57
CA LEU A 120 46.39 16.76 22.10
C LEU A 120 45.81 17.71 21.06
N VAL A 121 46.28 17.64 19.80
CA VAL A 121 45.73 18.41 18.68
C VAL A 121 44.28 18.05 18.41
N TRP A 122 43.91 16.75 18.47
CA TRP A 122 42.52 16.31 18.37
C TRP A 122 41.63 16.89 19.49
N HIS A 123 42.13 16.92 20.73
CA HIS A 123 41.40 17.51 21.87
C HIS A 123 41.29 19.03 21.80
N LEU A 124 42.32 19.71 21.29
CA LEU A 124 42.33 21.18 21.13
C LEU A 124 41.51 21.65 19.93
N LEU A 125 41.38 20.82 18.88
CA LEU A 125 40.55 21.10 17.70
C LEU A 125 39.09 20.65 17.90
N ARG A 126 38.76 19.94 18.98
CA ARG A 126 37.38 19.66 19.37
C ARG A 126 36.79 20.95 19.92
N ALA A 127 36.05 21.66 19.06
CA ALA A 127 35.38 22.92 19.37
C ALA A 127 34.58 22.83 20.70
N PRO A 128 34.48 23.93 21.47
CA PRO A 128 33.67 23.97 22.68
C PRO A 128 32.19 23.69 22.35
N PRO A 129 31.38 23.21 23.31
CA PRO A 129 29.96 22.97 23.08
C PRO A 129 29.28 24.27 22.67
N GLU A 130 28.58 24.26 21.53
CA GLU A 130 27.77 25.39 21.10
C GLU A 130 26.69 25.72 22.15
N PRO A 131 26.42 27.01 22.40
CA PRO A 131 25.35 27.43 23.31
C PRO A 131 23.99 27.09 22.71
N SER A 132 23.04 26.75 23.60
CA SER A 132 21.65 26.46 23.26
C SER A 132 21.02 27.61 22.46
N ALA A 133 20.80 27.40 21.16
CA ALA A 133 20.00 28.28 20.33
C ALA A 133 18.50 28.14 20.70
N PRO A 134 17.72 29.23 20.73
CA PRO A 134 16.29 29.17 21.00
C PRO A 134 15.56 28.52 19.83
N LEU A 135 14.62 27.63 20.15
CA LEU A 135 13.69 27.01 19.21
C LEU A 135 12.98 28.08 18.36
N PRO A 136 12.85 27.90 17.03
CA PRO A 136 11.87 28.66 16.26
C PRO A 136 10.46 28.25 16.72
N PRO A 137 9.46 29.15 16.63
CA PRO A 137 8.09 28.80 17.02
C PRO A 137 7.62 27.64 16.14
N GLU A 138 7.34 26.52 16.78
CA GLU A 138 6.72 25.35 16.15
C GLU A 138 5.36 25.76 15.61
N ASP A 139 5.28 25.98 14.30
CA ASP A 139 4.01 26.02 13.59
C ASP A 139 3.48 24.58 13.51
N ARG A 140 2.83 24.21 14.61
CA ARG A 140 2.31 22.87 14.88
C ARG A 140 1.04 22.63 14.08
N ARG A 141 1.13 22.60 12.75
CA ARG A 141 0.11 22.06 11.83
C ARG A 141 0.73 21.41 10.60
N GLN A 142 1.48 20.34 10.81
CA GLN A 142 1.48 19.22 9.87
C GLN A 142 1.08 17.96 10.64
N SER A 143 -0.23 17.73 10.69
CA SER A 143 -0.79 16.44 11.08
C SER A 143 -0.43 15.42 10.01
N VAL A 144 0.76 14.83 10.14
CA VAL A 144 1.08 13.56 9.48
C VAL A 144 -0.03 12.59 9.91
N SER A 145 -0.79 12.08 8.95
CA SER A 145 -1.91 11.20 9.25
C SER A 145 -1.39 10.02 10.06
N ARG A 146 -1.95 9.80 11.24
CA ARG A 146 -2.04 8.46 11.80
C ARG A 146 -2.91 7.65 10.83
N GLN A 147 -2.28 7.12 9.78
CA GLN A 147 -2.82 5.93 9.13
C GLN A 147 -2.91 4.86 10.22
N PRO A 148 -3.96 4.04 10.28
CA PRO A 148 -3.97 2.90 11.18
C PRO A 148 -2.86 1.95 10.71
N SER A 149 -1.66 2.11 11.27
CA SER A 149 -0.65 1.08 11.29
C SER A 149 -1.27 -0.08 12.03
N PHE A 150 -1.49 -1.19 11.34
CA PHE A 150 -1.83 -2.45 11.97
C PHE A 150 -0.56 -3.00 12.64
N THR A 151 -0.08 -2.30 13.67
CA THR A 151 0.93 -2.82 14.58
C THR A 151 0.23 -3.85 15.46
N TYR A 152 0.53 -5.11 15.17
CA TYR A 152 0.26 -6.25 16.02
C TYR A 152 0.64 -5.87 17.45
N SER A 153 -0.34 -5.86 18.37
CA SER A 153 -0.03 -5.74 19.79
C SER A 153 0.64 -7.04 20.22
N GLU A 154 1.87 -6.92 20.72
CA GLU A 154 2.60 -7.95 21.45
C GLU A 154 1.70 -8.56 22.54
N TRP A 155 1.23 -9.78 22.29
CA TRP A 155 0.81 -10.72 23.32
C TRP A 155 1.46 -12.06 23.01
N MET A 156 2.77 -12.10 23.18
CA MET A 156 3.54 -13.34 23.33
C MET A 156 4.50 -13.12 24.49
N GLU A 157 3.95 -13.12 25.70
CA GLU A 157 4.77 -13.30 26.89
C GLU A 157 4.88 -14.81 27.12
N GLU A 158 6.10 -15.29 26.94
CA GLU A 158 6.57 -16.64 27.16
C GLU A 158 6.23 -17.11 28.59
N LYS A 159 5.26 -18.04 28.72
CA LYS A 159 5.10 -18.86 29.92
C LYS A 159 4.89 -20.31 29.53
N VAL A 160 6.02 -21.00 29.52
CA VAL A 160 6.26 -22.35 30.06
C VAL A 160 4.97 -23.14 30.35
N GLU A 161 4.74 -24.15 29.51
CA GLU A 161 3.90 -25.30 29.84
C GLU A 161 4.54 -26.04 31.02
N ASP A 162 3.83 -26.14 32.15
CA ASP A 162 3.70 -27.38 32.91
C ASP A 162 2.63 -27.23 34.02
N ASP A 163 1.87 -28.30 34.16
CA ASP A 163 1.06 -28.75 35.31
C ASP A 163 -0.32 -28.14 35.66
N PHE A 164 -1.33 -28.96 35.32
CA PHE A 164 -2.32 -29.57 36.21
C PHE A 164 -3.45 -28.73 36.86
N LEU A 165 -4.67 -29.12 36.47
CA LEU A 165 -5.95 -29.17 37.20
C LEU A 165 -6.24 -28.10 38.28
N ASP A 166 -7.25 -27.26 38.04
CA ASP A 166 -8.46 -27.28 38.87
C ASP A 166 -9.64 -26.53 38.21
N LEU A 167 -10.82 -27.12 38.37
CA LEU A 167 -12.12 -26.61 37.97
C LEU A 167 -12.55 -25.47 38.90
N ASP A 168 -13.12 -24.39 38.36
CA ASP A 168 -14.08 -23.56 39.11
C ASP A 168 -15.00 -22.73 38.18
N PRO A 169 -16.21 -22.34 38.66
CA PRO A 169 -17.45 -22.40 37.89
C PRO A 169 -17.85 -21.12 37.14
N VAL A 170 -18.78 -21.33 36.19
CA VAL A 170 -19.45 -20.34 35.32
C VAL A 170 -20.09 -19.19 36.12
N PRO A 171 -19.86 -17.90 35.77
CA PRO A 171 -20.61 -16.79 36.34
C PRO A 171 -21.99 -16.66 35.66
N GLU A 172 -23.05 -16.86 36.42
CA GLU A 172 -24.43 -16.58 36.01
C GLU A 172 -24.69 -15.06 35.94
N THR A 173 -25.28 -14.61 34.84
CA THR A 173 -25.74 -13.22 34.62
C THR A 173 -27.04 -12.95 35.41
N PRO A 174 -27.16 -11.83 36.15
CA PRO A 174 -28.41 -11.48 36.81
C PRO A 174 -29.42 -10.89 35.81
N VAL A 175 -30.61 -11.50 35.78
CA VAL A 175 -31.82 -11.03 35.12
C VAL A 175 -32.38 -9.84 35.91
N PHE A 176 -32.60 -8.69 35.25
CA PHE A 176 -33.31 -7.55 35.83
C PHE A 176 -34.79 -7.58 35.40
N ASP A 177 -35.68 -7.90 36.34
CA ASP A 177 -37.12 -7.75 36.18
C ASP A 177 -37.56 -6.31 36.51
N CYS A 178 -38.28 -5.70 35.57
CA CYS A 178 -38.91 -4.40 35.72
C CYS A 178 -40.26 -4.53 36.43
N THR A 179 -40.36 -4.10 37.69
CA THR A 179 -41.64 -3.69 38.29
C THR A 179 -41.45 -2.46 39.18
N MET A 180 -42.15 -1.39 38.80
CA MET A 180 -42.28 -0.16 39.58
C MET A 180 -43.12 -0.41 40.83
N ASP A 181 -42.73 0.17 41.96
CA ASP A 181 -43.65 0.49 43.05
C ASP A 181 -43.30 1.87 43.64
N ILE A 182 -44.28 2.77 43.52
CA ILE A 182 -44.25 4.14 44.01
C ILE A 182 -44.83 4.13 45.42
N LYS A 183 -44.10 4.67 46.41
CA LYS A 183 -44.70 5.11 47.67
C LYS A 183 -44.15 6.49 48.07
N PRO A 184 -45.02 7.49 48.34
CA PRO A 184 -44.61 8.84 48.66
C PRO A 184 -44.73 9.10 50.17
N GLU A 185 -43.65 9.40 50.88
CA GLU A 185 -43.74 10.12 52.15
C GLU A 185 -42.57 11.10 52.29
N ALA A 186 -42.92 12.35 52.54
CA ALA A 186 -42.04 13.50 52.67
C ALA A 186 -41.75 13.76 54.15
N ASP A 187 -40.51 14.16 54.46
CA ASP A 187 -40.21 14.93 55.68
C ASP A 187 -39.24 16.08 55.31
N PRO A 188 -39.55 17.36 55.64
CA PRO A 188 -38.82 18.51 55.14
C PRO A 188 -37.89 19.09 56.21
N ALA A 189 -36.62 18.70 56.23
CA ALA A 189 -35.59 19.48 56.92
C ALA A 189 -34.18 19.13 56.42
N SER A 190 -33.40 20.17 56.10
CA SER A 190 -31.97 20.19 55.75
C SER A 190 -31.58 20.13 54.26
N LEU A 191 -32.03 21.12 53.47
CA LEU A 191 -31.33 21.52 52.25
C LEU A 191 -30.32 22.64 52.57
N THR A 192 -29.11 22.28 52.95
CA THR A 192 -27.94 23.16 52.85
C THR A 192 -27.11 22.73 51.65
N VAL A 193 -27.34 23.41 50.52
CA VAL A 193 -26.54 23.24 49.30
C VAL A 193 -25.14 23.79 49.55
N LYS A 194 -24.16 22.89 49.64
CA LYS A 194 -22.74 23.27 49.66
C LYS A 194 -22.33 23.55 48.21
N SER A 195 -22.04 24.81 47.89
CA SER A 195 -21.51 25.20 46.58
C SER A 195 -20.17 24.52 46.35
N MET A 196 -20.13 23.52 45.47
CA MET A 196 -18.87 22.91 45.02
C MET A 196 -18.37 23.65 43.80
N GLY A 197 -17.20 24.26 43.95
CA GLY A 197 -16.49 24.95 42.88
C GLY A 197 -16.08 24.00 41.76
N LEU A 198 -16.00 24.57 40.56
CA LEU A 198 -15.34 24.01 39.39
C LEU A 198 -13.87 23.71 39.75
N GLN A 199 -13.52 22.44 39.97
CA GLN A 199 -12.29 21.80 39.47
C GLN A 199 -12.21 20.34 39.97
N GLU A 200 -11.66 19.46 39.12
CA GLU A 200 -11.11 18.13 39.40
C GLU A 200 -12.04 16.90 39.40
N ARG A 201 -12.29 16.39 38.18
CA ARG A 201 -12.25 14.94 37.94
C ARG A 201 -11.34 14.62 36.75
N ARG A 202 -10.26 13.91 37.09
CA ARG A 202 -9.41 12.98 36.30
C ARG A 202 -9.37 13.18 34.78
N GLY A 203 -8.17 13.50 34.30
CA GLY A 203 -7.82 13.67 32.89
C GLY A 203 -8.22 12.47 32.03
N SER A 204 -9.14 12.73 31.11
CA SER A 204 -9.30 11.97 29.87
C SER A 204 -8.23 12.48 28.89
N ASN A 205 -7.38 11.60 28.37
CA ASN A 205 -6.43 11.92 27.29
C ASN A 205 -7.13 12.02 25.92
N VAL A 206 -8.35 12.54 25.89
CA VAL A 206 -9.04 12.91 24.66
C VAL A 206 -8.70 14.37 24.41
N SER A 207 -7.78 14.60 23.46
CA SER A 207 -7.65 15.89 22.79
C SER A 207 -9.01 16.24 22.19
N LEU A 208 -9.80 17.07 22.87
CA LEU A 208 -10.96 17.73 22.29
C LEU A 208 -10.43 18.71 21.23
N THR A 209 -10.30 18.22 20.01
CA THR A 209 -10.09 19.09 18.86
C THR A 209 -11.47 19.63 18.52
N LEU A 210 -11.72 20.88 18.89
CA LEU A 210 -12.91 21.62 18.50
C LEU A 210 -12.87 21.78 16.98
N ASP A 211 -13.70 21.01 16.27
CA ASP A 211 -13.89 21.17 14.84
C ASP A 211 -14.68 22.46 14.62
N MET A 212 -14.01 23.47 14.06
CA MET A 212 -14.57 24.80 13.81
C MET A 212 -15.22 24.90 12.42
N CYS A 213 -15.57 23.77 11.80
CA CYS A 213 -16.37 23.76 10.59
C CYS A 213 -17.85 24.06 10.93
N THR A 214 -18.16 25.36 10.92
CA THR A 214 -19.47 25.98 10.68
C THR A 214 -20.50 25.94 11.84
N PRO A 215 -20.72 27.08 12.55
CA PRO A 215 -21.86 27.22 13.43
C PRO A 215 -23.13 27.52 12.61
N GLY A 216 -24.05 26.55 12.59
CA GLY A 216 -25.45 26.75 12.22
C GLY A 216 -25.73 26.73 10.72
N CYS A 217 -26.23 25.60 10.22
CA CYS A 217 -27.14 25.57 9.08
C CYS A 217 -28.11 24.41 9.28
N ASN A 218 -29.37 24.76 9.54
CA ASN A 218 -30.49 23.83 9.48
C ASN A 218 -30.66 23.30 8.05
N GLU A 219 -31.19 22.08 7.99
CA GLU A 219 -31.89 21.41 6.90
C GLU A 219 -32.17 22.25 5.64
N GLU A 220 -31.62 21.78 4.52
CA GLU A 220 -32.05 21.90 3.11
C GLU A 220 -30.90 22.26 2.14
N GLY A 221 -30.48 21.28 1.33
CA GLY A 221 -30.13 21.55 -0.08
C GLY A 221 -28.73 22.10 -0.44
N PHE A 222 -27.68 21.87 0.35
CA PHE A 222 -26.30 22.08 -0.15
C PHE A 222 -25.65 20.74 -0.51
N GLY A 223 -25.24 20.60 -1.78
CA GLY A 223 -24.48 19.46 -2.26
C GLY A 223 -23.24 19.21 -1.42
N TYR A 224 -22.87 17.94 -1.28
CA TYR A 224 -21.68 17.50 -0.54
C TYR A 224 -20.44 18.32 -0.98
N LEU A 225 -19.95 19.18 -0.08
CA LEU A 225 -18.74 19.95 -0.29
C LEU A 225 -17.54 19.09 0.12
N MET A 226 -16.71 18.72 -0.85
CA MET A 226 -15.52 17.92 -0.57
C MET A 226 -14.55 18.69 0.33
N SER A 227 -13.94 18.01 1.29
CA SER A 227 -12.88 18.61 2.09
C SER A 227 -11.63 18.83 1.23
N PRO A 228 -10.77 19.82 1.56
CA PRO A 228 -9.52 20.05 0.81
C PRO A 228 -8.61 18.82 0.70
N ARG A 229 -8.70 17.92 1.70
CA ARG A 229 -7.96 16.66 1.71
C ARG A 229 -8.53 15.66 0.69
N GLU A 230 -9.85 15.57 0.59
CA GLU A 230 -10.51 14.69 -0.39
C GLU A 230 -10.32 15.23 -1.81
N GLU A 231 -10.33 16.55 -1.99
CA GLU A 231 -10.00 17.19 -3.27
C GLU A 231 -8.57 16.87 -3.70
N SER A 232 -7.58 17.07 -2.83
CA SER A 232 -6.18 16.73 -3.11
C SER A 232 -5.98 15.24 -3.40
N ALA A 233 -6.65 14.37 -2.65
CA ALA A 233 -6.60 12.92 -2.91
C ALA A 233 -7.19 12.57 -4.28
N ARG A 234 -8.33 13.17 -4.64
CA ARG A 234 -8.97 12.99 -5.94
C ARG A 234 -8.10 13.51 -7.07
N GLU A 235 -7.50 14.69 -6.91
CA GLU A 235 -6.57 15.28 -7.88
C GLU A 235 -5.36 14.36 -8.11
N TYR A 236 -4.74 13.89 -7.03
CA TYR A 236 -3.62 12.93 -7.11
C TYR A 236 -4.02 11.69 -7.91
N LEU A 237 -5.17 11.08 -7.60
CA LEU A 237 -5.62 9.89 -8.32
C LEU A 237 -5.88 10.16 -9.81
N LEU A 238 -6.26 11.38 -10.19
CA LEU A 238 -6.52 11.77 -11.58
C LEU A 238 -5.23 12.10 -12.35
N SER A 239 -4.22 12.64 -11.69
CA SER A 239 -3.03 13.19 -12.35
C SER A 239 -1.75 12.36 -12.18
N ALA A 240 -1.65 11.54 -11.12
CA ALA A 240 -0.44 10.76 -10.84
C ALA A 240 -0.14 9.77 -11.96
N SER A 241 1.11 9.79 -12.42
CA SER A 241 1.58 9.01 -13.56
C SER A 241 3.08 8.82 -13.45
N ARG A 242 3.54 7.60 -13.74
CA ARG A 242 4.95 7.26 -13.85
C ARG A 242 5.12 6.23 -14.96
N VAL A 243 5.25 6.73 -16.18
CA VAL A 243 5.56 5.90 -17.35
C VAL A 243 6.97 5.33 -17.21
N LEU A 244 7.10 4.01 -17.41
CA LEU A 244 8.34 3.25 -17.32
C LEU A 244 8.65 2.60 -18.66
N GLN A 245 9.85 2.84 -19.16
CA GLN A 245 10.46 2.06 -20.24
C GLN A 245 10.98 0.72 -19.68
N ALA A 246 11.39 -0.20 -20.56
CA ALA A 246 11.89 -1.53 -20.17
C ALA A 246 13.01 -1.49 -19.11
N GLU A 247 14.05 -0.67 -19.33
CA GLU A 247 15.19 -0.54 -18.40
C GLU A 247 14.73 -0.01 -17.04
N GLU A 248 13.97 1.10 -17.03
CA GLU A 248 13.43 1.70 -15.81
C GLU A 248 12.50 0.76 -15.05
N LEU A 249 11.69 -0.03 -15.76
CA LEU A 249 10.81 -1.04 -15.16
C LEU A 249 11.63 -2.10 -14.42
N HIS A 250 12.72 -2.58 -15.01
CA HIS A 250 13.58 -3.58 -14.39
C HIS A 250 14.31 -3.03 -13.17
N GLU A 251 14.87 -1.82 -13.27
CA GLU A 251 15.55 -1.17 -12.15
C GLU A 251 14.58 -0.91 -11.00
N LYS A 252 13.42 -0.34 -11.31
CA LYS A 252 12.40 0.00 -10.31
C LYS A 252 11.82 -1.23 -9.63
N ALA A 253 11.62 -2.34 -10.34
CA ALA A 253 11.18 -3.60 -9.72
C ALA A 253 12.17 -4.10 -8.64
N LEU A 254 13.47 -3.79 -8.78
CA LEU A 254 14.52 -4.17 -7.84
C LEU A 254 14.74 -3.18 -6.70
N ASP A 255 14.10 -2.00 -6.73
CA ASP A 255 14.19 -0.98 -5.68
C ASP A 255 12.93 -0.98 -4.79
N PRO A 256 12.91 -1.76 -3.68
CA PRO A 256 11.77 -1.80 -2.78
C PRO A 256 11.53 -0.47 -2.05
N PHE A 257 12.56 0.34 -1.82
CA PHE A 257 12.42 1.59 -1.05
C PHE A 257 11.70 2.65 -1.88
N LEU A 258 12.05 2.77 -3.16
CA LEU A 258 11.37 3.69 -4.07
C LEU A 258 9.91 3.28 -4.26
N LEU A 259 9.64 2.00 -4.47
CA LEU A 259 8.29 1.47 -4.62
C LEU A 259 7.44 1.66 -3.37
N GLN A 260 8.03 1.50 -2.19
CA GLN A 260 7.36 1.73 -0.92
C GLN A 260 6.99 3.20 -0.74
N ALA A 261 7.93 4.11 -1.00
CA ALA A 261 7.67 5.54 -0.92
C ALA A 261 6.52 5.94 -1.87
N GLU A 262 6.57 5.52 -3.13
CA GLU A 262 5.53 5.80 -4.13
C GLU A 262 4.18 5.22 -3.70
N PHE A 263 4.13 3.96 -3.24
CA PHE A 263 2.88 3.30 -2.86
C PHE A 263 2.14 4.02 -1.72
N PHE A 264 2.87 4.53 -0.72
CA PHE A 264 2.28 5.22 0.42
C PHE A 264 1.78 6.63 0.12
N GLU A 265 2.19 7.22 -1.00
CA GLU A 265 1.63 8.47 -1.49
C GLU A 265 0.26 8.28 -2.14
N ILE A 266 -0.02 7.09 -2.68
CA ILE A 266 -1.28 6.81 -3.38
C ILE A 266 -2.45 6.83 -2.37
N PRO A 267 -3.47 7.70 -2.54
CA PRO A 267 -4.64 7.70 -1.68
C PRO A 267 -5.42 6.37 -1.77
N MET A 268 -5.95 5.87 -0.65
CA MET A 268 -6.70 4.60 -0.64
C MET A 268 -8.13 4.75 -1.19
N ASN A 269 -8.72 5.95 -1.19
CA ASN A 269 -10.09 6.20 -1.67
C ASN A 269 -11.17 5.29 -1.06
N PHE A 270 -11.02 4.92 0.20
CA PHE A 270 -12.06 4.21 0.94
C PHE A 270 -13.28 5.11 1.17
N VAL A 271 -14.45 4.50 1.11
CA VAL A 271 -15.73 5.14 1.38
C VAL A 271 -15.92 5.27 2.90
N ASP A 272 -16.46 6.41 3.37
CA ASP A 272 -16.88 6.52 4.77
C ASP A 272 -18.12 5.63 4.97
N PRO A 273 -18.13 4.71 5.96
CA PRO A 273 -19.32 3.92 6.27
C PRO A 273 -20.61 4.71 6.46
N LYS A 274 -20.53 6.01 6.81
CA LYS A 274 -21.69 6.91 6.91
C LYS A 274 -22.37 7.20 5.58
N GLU A 275 -21.68 7.01 4.45
CA GLU A 275 -22.29 7.15 3.12
C GLU A 275 -23.31 6.03 2.82
N TYR A 276 -23.24 4.93 3.59
CA TYR A 276 -24.15 3.80 3.47
C TYR A 276 -25.08 3.71 4.69
N ASP A 277 -26.22 4.41 4.63
CA ASP A 277 -27.31 4.28 5.61
C ASP A 277 -28.36 3.26 5.13
N ILE A 278 -27.98 1.99 5.07
CA ILE A 278 -28.86 0.88 4.66
C ILE A 278 -29.03 -0.09 5.83
N PRO A 279 -30.24 -0.20 6.42
CA PRO A 279 -30.51 -1.19 7.46
C PRO A 279 -30.18 -2.62 7.00
N GLY A 280 -29.46 -3.38 7.83
CA GLY A 280 -29.09 -4.77 7.53
C GLY A 280 -27.85 -4.95 6.64
N LEU A 281 -27.25 -3.88 6.13
CA LEU A 281 -26.10 -3.91 5.22
C LEU A 281 -24.88 -4.66 5.77
N VAL A 282 -24.71 -4.66 7.09
CA VAL A 282 -23.64 -5.39 7.79
C VAL A 282 -23.63 -6.88 7.44
N ARG A 283 -24.77 -7.46 7.06
CA ARG A 283 -24.90 -8.87 6.67
C ARG A 283 -24.45 -9.16 5.23
N LYS A 284 -24.22 -8.13 4.42
CA LYS A 284 -23.78 -8.25 3.02
C LYS A 284 -22.29 -7.90 2.82
N ASN A 285 -21.62 -7.42 3.87
CA ASN A 285 -20.20 -7.04 3.82
C ASN A 285 -19.35 -7.97 4.67
N ARG A 286 -18.38 -8.64 4.04
CA ARG A 286 -17.38 -9.46 4.76
C ARG A 286 -16.51 -8.60 5.67
N TYR A 287 -16.18 -7.38 5.24
CA TYR A 287 -15.40 -6.41 6.00
C TYR A 287 -16.13 -5.08 6.10
N LYS A 288 -16.28 -4.56 7.33
CA LYS A 288 -17.08 -3.35 7.61
C LYS A 288 -16.51 -2.07 6.97
N THR A 289 -15.21 -2.03 6.75
CA THR A 289 -14.48 -0.84 6.25
C THR A 289 -14.15 -0.91 4.77
N ILE A 290 -14.52 -2.00 4.09
CA ILE A 290 -14.26 -2.19 2.65
C ILE A 290 -15.61 -2.20 1.96
N LEU A 291 -16.02 -1.02 1.52
CA LEU A 291 -17.33 -0.75 0.92
C LEU A 291 -17.15 -0.37 -0.55
N PRO A 292 -18.14 -0.64 -1.42
CA PRO A 292 -18.05 -0.25 -2.81
C PRO A 292 -18.20 1.26 -2.96
N ASN A 293 -17.39 1.93 -3.79
CA ASN A 293 -17.59 3.35 -4.07
C ASN A 293 -18.94 3.59 -4.76
N PRO A 294 -19.77 4.56 -4.31
CA PRO A 294 -21.14 4.70 -4.79
C PRO A 294 -21.27 4.94 -6.30
N HIS A 295 -20.34 5.68 -6.92
CA HIS A 295 -20.42 6.06 -8.34
C HIS A 295 -20.20 4.91 -9.32
N SER A 296 -19.49 3.86 -8.88
CA SER A 296 -19.12 2.70 -9.70
C SER A 296 -19.72 1.39 -9.18
N ARG A 297 -20.54 1.43 -8.12
CA ARG A 297 -21.10 0.22 -7.51
C ARG A 297 -22.00 -0.53 -8.49
N VAL A 298 -21.99 -1.85 -8.41
CA VAL A 298 -22.96 -2.69 -9.14
C VAL A 298 -24.29 -2.67 -8.38
N CYS A 299 -25.38 -2.37 -9.07
CA CYS A 299 -26.73 -2.35 -8.52
C CYS A 299 -27.51 -3.55 -9.03
N LEU A 300 -27.99 -4.42 -8.14
CA LEU A 300 -28.88 -5.52 -8.52
C LEU A 300 -30.28 -4.95 -8.82
N THR A 301 -30.78 -5.20 -10.03
CA THR A 301 -32.03 -4.63 -10.53
C THR A 301 -33.26 -5.52 -10.25
N SER A 302 -33.03 -6.78 -9.90
CA SER A 302 -34.07 -7.78 -9.61
C SER A 302 -33.78 -8.44 -8.27
N PRO A 303 -34.78 -8.75 -7.42
CA PRO A 303 -36.21 -8.69 -7.69
C PRO A 303 -36.84 -7.30 -7.50
N ASP A 304 -36.24 -6.46 -6.66
CA ASP A 304 -36.75 -5.13 -6.33
C ASP A 304 -35.58 -4.12 -6.36
N PRO A 305 -35.51 -3.24 -7.38
CA PRO A 305 -34.45 -2.23 -7.48
C PRO A 305 -34.66 -1.07 -6.50
N ASP A 306 -35.88 -0.87 -6.00
CA ASP A 306 -36.23 0.23 -5.11
C ASP A 306 -35.86 -0.07 -3.66
N ASP A 307 -35.78 -1.36 -3.28
CA ASP A 307 -35.23 -1.78 -1.98
C ASP A 307 -33.70 -1.63 -1.94
N PRO A 308 -33.14 -0.73 -1.10
CA PRO A 308 -31.70 -0.49 -1.05
C PRO A 308 -30.89 -1.72 -0.65
N LEU A 309 -31.46 -2.62 0.19
CA LEU A 309 -30.75 -3.82 0.63
C LEU A 309 -30.75 -4.91 -0.46
N SER A 310 -31.87 -5.14 -1.14
CA SER A 310 -31.99 -6.13 -2.22
C SER A 310 -31.18 -5.77 -3.46
N SER A 311 -31.05 -4.46 -3.74
CA SER A 311 -30.24 -3.91 -4.82
C SER A 311 -28.73 -3.83 -4.50
N TYR A 312 -28.34 -4.07 -3.25
CA TYR A 312 -26.95 -4.00 -2.81
C TYR A 312 -26.18 -5.31 -3.03
N ILE A 313 -24.98 -5.16 -3.59
CA ILE A 313 -23.89 -6.13 -3.55
C ILE A 313 -22.56 -5.37 -3.36
N ASN A 314 -21.60 -5.94 -2.62
CA ASN A 314 -20.28 -5.33 -2.44
C ASN A 314 -19.39 -5.57 -3.68
N ALA A 315 -19.68 -4.85 -4.75
CA ALA A 315 -18.99 -4.94 -6.03
C ALA A 315 -18.93 -3.58 -6.74
N ASN A 316 -17.89 -3.36 -7.55
CA ASN A 316 -17.74 -2.18 -8.40
C ASN A 316 -17.39 -2.58 -9.82
N TYR A 317 -17.92 -1.85 -10.79
CA TYR A 317 -17.39 -1.83 -12.14
C TYR A 317 -15.98 -1.21 -12.14
N ILE A 318 -15.08 -1.82 -12.89
CA ILE A 318 -13.69 -1.39 -13.02
C ILE A 318 -13.38 -1.18 -14.50
N ARG A 319 -12.73 -0.05 -14.78
CA ARG A 319 -12.28 0.29 -16.13
C ARG A 319 -11.06 -0.54 -16.53
N GLY A 320 -10.98 -0.88 -17.81
CA GLY A 320 -9.87 -1.61 -18.40
C GLY A 320 -8.76 -0.71 -18.94
N TYR A 321 -7.97 -1.29 -19.85
CA TYR A 321 -6.95 -0.56 -20.59
C TYR A 321 -7.57 0.55 -21.43
N GLY A 322 -6.88 1.69 -21.55
CA GLY A 322 -7.41 2.87 -22.25
C GLY A 322 -8.63 3.53 -21.59
N GLY A 323 -9.02 3.10 -20.38
CA GLY A 323 -10.22 3.58 -19.70
C GLY A 323 -11.52 2.99 -20.24
N GLU A 324 -11.46 1.83 -20.91
CA GLU A 324 -12.65 1.12 -21.37
C GLU A 324 -13.59 0.81 -20.20
N GLU A 325 -14.85 1.19 -20.31
CA GLU A 325 -15.83 1.07 -19.23
C GLU A 325 -16.26 -0.38 -19.02
N LYS A 326 -16.45 -0.77 -17.75
CA LYS A 326 -17.02 -2.06 -17.34
C LYS A 326 -16.33 -3.31 -17.93
N VAL A 327 -15.02 -3.27 -18.10
CA VAL A 327 -14.24 -4.47 -18.50
C VAL A 327 -14.22 -5.52 -17.39
N TYR A 328 -14.19 -5.07 -16.13
CA TYR A 328 -14.21 -5.98 -14.98
C TYR A 328 -15.25 -5.56 -13.95
N ILE A 329 -15.61 -6.51 -13.10
CA ILE A 329 -16.26 -6.26 -11.82
C ILE A 329 -15.36 -6.78 -10.71
N ALA A 330 -14.95 -5.90 -9.79
CA ALA A 330 -14.24 -6.30 -8.58
C ALA A 330 -15.24 -6.46 -7.43
N THR A 331 -15.28 -7.65 -6.83
CA THR A 331 -16.21 -7.98 -5.73
C THR A 331 -15.50 -8.71 -4.60
N GLN A 332 -16.09 -8.66 -3.40
CA GLN A 332 -15.67 -9.52 -2.29
C GLN A 332 -15.95 -11.00 -2.60
N GLY A 333 -15.25 -11.90 -1.92
CA GLY A 333 -15.57 -13.32 -1.93
C GLY A 333 -16.93 -13.56 -1.28
N PRO A 334 -17.88 -14.24 -1.96
CA PRO A 334 -19.20 -14.47 -1.42
C PRO A 334 -19.16 -15.01 0.01
N ILE A 335 -20.04 -14.48 0.85
CA ILE A 335 -20.38 -15.05 2.16
C ILE A 335 -21.70 -15.81 2.01
N VAL A 336 -22.01 -16.68 2.97
CA VAL A 336 -23.25 -17.49 2.99
C VAL A 336 -24.50 -16.67 2.65
N SER A 337 -24.63 -15.46 3.19
CA SER A 337 -25.78 -14.57 2.97
C SER A 337 -25.82 -13.90 1.59
N THR A 338 -24.73 -13.90 0.82
CA THR A 338 -24.63 -13.18 -0.46
C THR A 338 -24.38 -14.10 -1.66
N VAL A 339 -24.46 -15.42 -1.50
CA VAL A 339 -24.29 -16.37 -2.62
C VAL A 339 -25.37 -16.13 -3.69
N GLY A 340 -26.63 -15.96 -3.27
CA GLY A 340 -27.73 -15.61 -4.19
C GLY A 340 -27.48 -14.28 -4.91
N ASP A 341 -27.12 -13.23 -4.16
CA ASP A 341 -26.76 -11.91 -4.70
C ASP A 341 -25.64 -12.00 -5.77
N PHE A 342 -24.63 -12.82 -5.51
CA PHE A 342 -23.51 -13.02 -6.43
C PHE A 342 -23.96 -13.65 -7.75
N TRP A 343 -24.79 -14.70 -7.71
CA TRP A 343 -25.33 -15.31 -8.93
C TRP A 343 -26.33 -14.39 -9.65
N ARG A 344 -27.10 -13.58 -8.92
CA ARG A 344 -27.93 -12.51 -9.51
C ARG A 344 -27.06 -11.50 -10.28
N MET A 345 -25.92 -11.09 -9.73
CA MET A 345 -24.97 -10.20 -10.41
C MET A 345 -24.42 -10.85 -11.68
N VAL A 346 -23.90 -12.09 -11.58
CA VAL A 346 -23.34 -12.82 -12.72
C VAL A 346 -24.36 -12.98 -13.85
N TRP A 347 -25.61 -13.29 -13.50
CA TRP A 347 -26.69 -13.36 -14.48
C TRP A 347 -27.05 -11.98 -15.05
N GLN A 348 -27.23 -10.96 -14.23
CA GLN A 348 -27.60 -9.61 -14.70
C GLN A 348 -26.56 -9.03 -15.66
N GLU A 349 -25.28 -9.19 -15.35
CA GLU A 349 -24.19 -8.58 -16.10
C GLU A 349 -23.71 -9.44 -17.28
N HIS A 350 -24.38 -10.58 -17.54
CA HIS A 350 -24.00 -11.52 -18.59
C HIS A 350 -22.53 -11.96 -18.50
N THR A 351 -21.99 -12.06 -17.28
CA THR A 351 -20.57 -12.32 -17.04
C THR A 351 -20.14 -13.65 -17.66
N PRO A 352 -19.14 -13.66 -18.58
CA PRO A 352 -18.67 -14.88 -19.24
C PRO A 352 -17.53 -15.56 -18.47
N ILE A 353 -16.81 -14.81 -17.62
CA ILE A 353 -15.63 -15.28 -16.91
C ILE A 353 -15.66 -14.81 -15.45
N ILE A 354 -15.41 -15.74 -14.53
CA ILE A 354 -15.12 -15.45 -13.11
C ILE A 354 -13.67 -15.85 -12.81
N VAL A 355 -12.91 -14.95 -12.20
CA VAL A 355 -11.55 -15.18 -11.73
C VAL A 355 -11.53 -15.09 -10.20
N MET A 356 -11.35 -16.24 -9.55
CA MET A 356 -11.24 -16.40 -8.11
C MET A 356 -9.76 -16.56 -7.70
N ILE A 357 -9.25 -15.61 -6.92
CA ILE A 357 -7.83 -15.54 -6.51
C ILE A 357 -7.70 -15.69 -4.99
N THR A 358 -8.35 -16.71 -4.44
CA THR A 358 -8.30 -17.04 -3.02
C THR A 358 -8.58 -18.51 -2.81
N ASN A 359 -8.01 -19.09 -1.75
CA ASN A 359 -8.53 -20.35 -1.22
C ASN A 359 -9.78 -20.09 -0.38
N ILE A 360 -10.60 -21.12 -0.18
CA ILE A 360 -11.85 -21.08 0.61
C ILE A 360 -11.50 -20.79 2.07
N GLU A 361 -10.60 -21.60 2.60
CA GLU A 361 -10.00 -21.43 3.91
C GLU A 361 -8.48 -21.27 3.75
N GLU A 362 -7.94 -20.34 4.53
CA GLU A 362 -6.50 -20.18 4.70
C GLU A 362 -6.21 -20.31 6.20
N MET A 363 -5.91 -19.21 6.90
CA MET A 363 -5.95 -19.22 8.37
C MET A 363 -7.38 -19.09 8.93
N ASN A 364 -8.27 -18.43 8.18
CA ASN A 364 -9.67 -18.19 8.48
C ASN A 364 -10.50 -18.36 7.20
N GLU A 365 -11.83 -18.41 7.29
CA GLU A 365 -12.72 -18.41 6.12
C GLU A 365 -12.51 -17.13 5.29
N LYS A 366 -12.05 -17.29 4.05
CA LYS A 366 -11.83 -16.19 3.09
C LYS A 366 -12.96 -16.09 2.06
N CYS A 367 -13.58 -17.21 1.72
CA CYS A 367 -14.65 -17.29 0.74
C CYS A 367 -15.53 -18.50 1.05
N THR A 368 -16.85 -18.35 0.94
CA THR A 368 -17.76 -19.49 0.96
C THR A 368 -17.71 -20.18 -0.41
N GLU A 369 -17.78 -21.52 -0.45
CA GLU A 369 -17.95 -22.26 -1.71
C GLU A 369 -19.33 -21.94 -2.29
N TYR A 370 -19.36 -21.17 -3.37
CA TYR A 370 -20.59 -20.64 -3.97
C TYR A 370 -21.00 -21.35 -5.26
N TRP A 371 -20.19 -22.29 -5.76
CA TRP A 371 -20.50 -23.14 -6.90
C TRP A 371 -20.91 -24.54 -6.41
N PRO A 372 -21.77 -25.26 -7.15
CA PRO A 372 -22.14 -26.63 -6.77
C PRO A 372 -21.07 -27.65 -7.18
N GLU A 373 -21.13 -28.85 -6.60
CA GLU A 373 -20.39 -30.00 -7.12
C GLU A 373 -20.92 -30.43 -8.51
N GLU A 374 -22.24 -30.50 -8.65
CA GLU A 374 -22.91 -30.81 -9.92
C GLU A 374 -23.89 -29.71 -10.31
N GLN A 375 -24.93 -29.47 -9.50
CA GLN A 375 -26.01 -28.55 -9.82
C GLN A 375 -26.63 -27.88 -8.58
N VAL A 376 -27.01 -26.61 -8.70
CA VAL A 376 -27.79 -25.87 -7.69
C VAL A 376 -28.64 -24.79 -8.36
N VAL A 377 -29.73 -24.37 -7.71
CA VAL A 377 -30.57 -23.26 -8.16
C VAL A 377 -30.54 -22.14 -7.12
N TYR A 378 -30.19 -20.93 -7.53
CA TYR A 378 -30.30 -19.70 -6.74
C TYR A 378 -31.19 -18.70 -7.47
N ASP A 379 -32.25 -18.23 -6.81
CA ASP A 379 -33.15 -17.17 -7.32
C ASP A 379 -33.65 -17.38 -8.76
N GLY A 380 -33.92 -18.64 -9.16
CA GLY A 380 -34.39 -18.98 -10.50
C GLY A 380 -33.29 -19.10 -11.57
N VAL A 381 -32.03 -18.95 -11.19
CA VAL A 381 -30.86 -19.26 -12.02
C VAL A 381 -30.33 -20.63 -11.60
N GLU A 382 -30.31 -21.57 -12.53
CA GLU A 382 -29.74 -22.89 -12.37
C GLU A 382 -28.28 -22.90 -12.82
N ILE A 383 -27.39 -23.31 -11.92
CA ILE A 383 -25.96 -23.36 -12.13
C ILE A 383 -25.56 -24.83 -12.20
N THR A 384 -24.94 -25.24 -13.31
CA THR A 384 -24.52 -26.63 -13.53
C THR A 384 -23.05 -26.67 -13.92
N VAL A 385 -22.23 -27.41 -13.18
CA VAL A 385 -20.82 -27.62 -13.52
C VAL A 385 -20.74 -28.74 -14.56
N ARG A 386 -20.41 -28.38 -15.81
CA ARG A 386 -20.31 -29.32 -16.93
C ARG A 386 -18.97 -30.07 -16.95
N LYS A 387 -17.88 -29.38 -16.60
CA LYS A 387 -16.53 -29.93 -16.67
C LYS A 387 -15.61 -29.20 -15.69
N VAL A 388 -14.68 -29.95 -15.09
CA VAL A 388 -13.58 -29.40 -14.28
C VAL A 388 -12.24 -29.81 -14.91
N VAL A 389 -11.43 -28.83 -15.28
CA VAL A 389 -10.07 -29.00 -15.80
C VAL A 389 -9.09 -28.60 -14.70
N HIS A 390 -8.19 -29.52 -14.36
CA HIS A 390 -7.17 -29.29 -13.34
C HIS A 390 -5.85 -28.93 -14.04
N THR A 391 -5.29 -27.78 -13.69
CA THR A 391 -3.94 -27.38 -14.07
C THR A 391 -3.05 -27.31 -12.83
N GLU A 392 -1.77 -26.95 -12.99
CA GLU A 392 -0.84 -26.83 -11.87
C GLU A 392 -1.24 -25.70 -10.91
N ASP A 393 -1.62 -24.52 -11.44
CA ASP A 393 -1.82 -23.31 -10.63
C ASP A 393 -3.29 -22.88 -10.47
N TYR A 394 -4.17 -23.40 -11.33
CA TYR A 394 -5.60 -23.09 -11.27
C TYR A 394 -6.49 -24.28 -11.65
N ARG A 395 -7.76 -24.20 -11.23
CA ARG A 395 -8.83 -25.11 -11.64
C ARG A 395 -9.82 -24.33 -12.50
N LEU A 396 -10.08 -24.80 -13.71
CA LEU A 396 -11.07 -24.21 -14.60
C LEU A 396 -12.34 -25.04 -14.57
N ARG A 397 -13.47 -24.44 -14.19
CA ARG A 397 -14.80 -25.04 -14.33
C ARG A 397 -15.51 -24.42 -15.52
N LEU A 398 -16.09 -25.26 -16.36
CA LEU A 398 -17.05 -24.86 -17.38
C LEU A 398 -18.45 -25.01 -16.79
N ILE A 399 -19.14 -23.89 -16.62
CA ILE A 399 -20.41 -23.79 -15.93
C ILE A 399 -21.49 -23.40 -16.93
N SER A 400 -22.65 -24.05 -16.86
CA SER A 400 -23.88 -23.63 -17.52
C SER A 400 -24.73 -22.84 -16.55
N LEU A 401 -25.20 -21.67 -16.98
CA LEU A 401 -26.22 -20.89 -16.31
C LEU A 401 -27.51 -20.99 -17.11
N ARG A 402 -28.61 -21.42 -16.48
CA ARG A 402 -29.92 -21.51 -17.12
C ARG A 402 -30.96 -20.76 -16.32
N SER A 403 -31.73 -19.89 -16.96
CA SER A 403 -32.93 -19.30 -16.37
C SER A 403 -34.04 -19.23 -17.41
N GLY A 404 -35.16 -19.88 -17.13
CA GLY A 404 -36.25 -20.02 -18.09
C GLY A 404 -35.80 -20.73 -19.37
N THR A 405 -35.83 -20.02 -20.49
CA THR A 405 -35.40 -20.52 -21.81
C THR A 405 -33.99 -20.11 -22.21
N GLU A 406 -33.35 -19.24 -21.43
CA GLU A 406 -32.01 -18.73 -21.73
C GLU A 406 -30.95 -19.59 -21.06
N GLU A 407 -29.92 -19.95 -21.81
CA GLU A 407 -28.76 -20.69 -21.34
C GLU A 407 -27.48 -19.96 -21.76
N ARG A 408 -26.53 -19.86 -20.83
CA ARG A 408 -25.26 -19.15 -21.00
C ARG A 408 -24.12 -19.98 -20.47
N ASP A 409 -23.00 -19.96 -21.17
CA ASP A 409 -21.76 -20.60 -20.71
C ASP A 409 -20.93 -19.61 -19.88
N LEU A 410 -20.27 -20.13 -18.86
CA LEU A 410 -19.44 -19.38 -17.93
C LEU A 410 -18.14 -20.15 -17.65
N LYS A 411 -17.00 -19.48 -17.74
CA LYS A 411 -15.68 -20.01 -17.36
C LYS A 411 -15.32 -19.53 -15.95
N HIS A 412 -15.15 -20.45 -15.01
CA HIS A 412 -14.75 -20.15 -13.63
C HIS A 412 -13.31 -20.59 -13.40
N TYR A 413 -12.39 -19.63 -13.29
CA TYR A 413 -10.99 -19.84 -12.97
C TYR A 413 -10.78 -19.70 -11.47
N TRP A 414 -10.37 -20.79 -10.81
CA TRP A 414 -9.98 -20.79 -9.41
C TRP A 414 -8.47 -20.94 -9.29
N PHE A 415 -7.78 -19.82 -9.04
CA PHE A 415 -6.34 -19.78 -8.84
C PHE A 415 -5.98 -20.12 -7.39
N THR A 416 -5.22 -21.19 -7.20
CA THR A 416 -4.92 -21.77 -5.87
C THR A 416 -3.49 -21.48 -5.40
N SER A 417 -2.62 -21.01 -6.28
CA SER A 417 -1.19 -20.77 -5.99
C SER A 417 -0.89 -19.40 -5.36
N TRP A 418 -1.90 -18.66 -4.87
CA TRP A 418 -1.68 -17.41 -4.12
C TRP A 418 -1.64 -17.67 -2.62
N PRO A 419 -0.49 -17.48 -1.93
CA PRO A 419 -0.36 -17.77 -0.49
C PRO A 419 -1.11 -16.77 0.40
N ASP A 420 -1.56 -17.22 1.59
CA ASP A 420 -2.17 -16.32 2.59
C ASP A 420 -1.16 -15.26 3.06
N GLN A 421 -1.64 -14.02 3.19
CA GLN A 421 -0.90 -12.85 3.70
C GLN A 421 0.41 -12.49 2.99
N LYS A 422 0.68 -13.06 1.80
CA LYS A 422 1.89 -12.80 1.02
C LYS A 422 1.57 -12.57 -0.45
N THR A 423 2.59 -12.15 -1.20
CA THR A 423 2.60 -12.24 -2.66
C THR A 423 3.04 -13.64 -3.08
N PRO A 424 2.64 -14.14 -4.26
CA PRO A 424 3.16 -15.38 -4.79
C PRO A 424 4.69 -15.33 -4.84
N ASP A 425 5.35 -16.41 -4.43
CA ASP A 425 6.82 -16.52 -4.49
C ASP A 425 7.35 -16.46 -5.94
N ARG A 426 6.46 -16.68 -6.91
CA ARG A 426 6.76 -16.77 -8.33
C ARG A 426 5.74 -15.94 -9.12
N ALA A 427 6.24 -15.05 -9.98
CA ALA A 427 5.45 -14.28 -10.94
C ALA A 427 4.82 -15.10 -12.11
N PRO A 428 5.45 -16.16 -12.66
CA PRO A 428 4.93 -16.87 -13.83
C PRO A 428 3.49 -17.42 -13.70
N PRO A 429 3.05 -18.02 -12.57
CA PRO A 429 1.68 -18.51 -12.42
C PRO A 429 0.60 -17.44 -12.64
N LEU A 430 0.78 -16.25 -12.04
CA LEU A 430 -0.17 -15.14 -12.22
C LEU A 430 -0.17 -14.67 -13.68
N LEU A 431 1.00 -14.51 -14.28
CA LEU A 431 1.12 -14.06 -15.66
C LEU A 431 0.48 -15.05 -16.64
N HIS A 432 0.65 -16.35 -16.40
CA HIS A 432 -0.01 -17.40 -17.18
C HIS A 432 -1.53 -17.29 -17.06
N LEU A 433 -2.07 -17.15 -15.83
CA LEU A 433 -3.51 -16.95 -15.62
C LEU A 433 -4.04 -15.70 -16.36
N VAL A 434 -3.31 -14.58 -16.29
CA VAL A 434 -3.69 -13.33 -16.99
C VAL A 434 -3.79 -13.58 -18.49
N ARG A 435 -2.81 -14.25 -19.10
CA ARG A 435 -2.83 -14.57 -20.54
C ARG A 435 -3.98 -15.49 -20.90
N GLU A 436 -4.21 -16.55 -20.13
CA GLU A 436 -5.33 -17.48 -20.34
C GLU A 436 -6.70 -16.78 -20.27
N VAL A 437 -6.87 -15.85 -19.32
CA VAL A 437 -8.12 -15.08 -19.19
C VAL A 437 -8.27 -14.07 -20.32
N GLU A 438 -7.19 -13.41 -20.75
CA GLU A 438 -7.21 -12.48 -21.89
C GLU A 438 -7.56 -13.20 -23.20
N GLU A 439 -6.97 -14.37 -23.45
CA GLU A 439 -7.29 -15.20 -24.62
C GLU A 439 -8.75 -15.68 -24.57
N ALA A 440 -9.24 -16.10 -23.39
CA ALA A 440 -10.63 -16.48 -23.21
C ALA A 440 -11.58 -15.29 -23.43
N ALA A 441 -11.24 -14.09 -22.96
CA ALA A 441 -12.06 -12.89 -23.12
C ALA A 441 -12.16 -12.44 -24.59
N GLN A 442 -11.06 -12.54 -25.35
CA GLN A 442 -11.06 -12.22 -26.78
C GLN A 442 -11.99 -13.13 -27.60
N GLN A 443 -12.19 -14.39 -27.16
CA GLN A 443 -13.09 -15.33 -27.82
C GLN A 443 -14.58 -15.01 -27.64
N GLU A 444 -14.94 -14.22 -26.61
CA GLU A 444 -16.34 -13.86 -26.32
C GLU A 444 -16.87 -12.74 -27.25
N GLY A 445 -15.99 -12.04 -27.98
CA GLY A 445 -16.36 -11.06 -29.01
C GLY A 445 -16.21 -9.58 -28.61
N PRO A 446 -16.49 -8.64 -29.54
CA PRO A 446 -16.10 -7.22 -29.44
C PRO A 446 -16.94 -6.35 -28.49
N HIS A 447 -17.96 -6.88 -27.83
CA HIS A 447 -18.76 -6.18 -26.81
C HIS A 447 -18.81 -7.06 -25.56
N GLY A 448 -17.63 -7.29 -24.98
CA GLY A 448 -17.45 -8.20 -23.86
C GLY A 448 -18.20 -7.72 -22.62
N ALA A 449 -19.01 -8.60 -22.05
CA ALA A 449 -19.57 -8.42 -20.72
C ALA A 449 -18.45 -8.45 -19.66
N PRO A 450 -18.63 -7.79 -18.49
CA PRO A 450 -17.59 -7.66 -17.48
C PRO A 450 -17.11 -9.00 -16.94
N ILE A 451 -15.79 -9.14 -16.83
CA ILE A 451 -15.13 -10.25 -16.14
C ILE A 451 -15.21 -10.01 -14.63
N VAL A 452 -15.82 -10.93 -13.88
CA VAL A 452 -15.87 -10.84 -12.43
C VAL A 452 -14.56 -11.33 -11.84
N VAL A 453 -13.89 -10.51 -11.04
CA VAL A 453 -12.65 -10.86 -10.34
C VAL A 453 -12.85 -10.69 -8.84
N HIS A 454 -12.55 -11.72 -8.06
CA HIS A 454 -12.71 -11.66 -6.61
C HIS A 454 -11.60 -12.38 -5.85
N CYS A 455 -11.40 -11.95 -4.60
CA CYS A 455 -10.59 -12.64 -3.61
C CYS A 455 -11.41 -12.74 -2.31
N SER A 456 -10.84 -12.44 -1.14
CA SER A 456 -11.62 -12.29 0.10
C SER A 456 -12.30 -10.92 0.17
N ALA A 457 -11.53 -9.84 0.22
CA ALA A 457 -12.05 -8.46 0.31
C ALA A 457 -12.38 -7.82 -1.05
N GLY A 458 -11.89 -8.41 -2.14
CA GLY A 458 -12.09 -7.88 -3.49
C GLY A 458 -11.27 -6.62 -3.81
N ILE A 459 -10.10 -6.43 -3.17
CA ILE A 459 -9.26 -5.25 -3.39
C ILE A 459 -7.76 -5.56 -3.57
N GLY A 460 -7.16 -6.41 -2.73
CA GLY A 460 -5.71 -6.70 -2.77
C GLY A 460 -5.30 -7.55 -3.97
N ARG A 461 -5.52 -8.87 -3.88
CA ARG A 461 -5.20 -9.82 -4.97
C ARG A 461 -6.00 -9.54 -6.25
N THR A 462 -7.27 -9.16 -6.11
CA THR A 462 -8.12 -8.66 -7.20
C THR A 462 -7.46 -7.49 -7.92
N GLY A 463 -6.98 -6.49 -7.18
CA GLY A 463 -6.28 -5.34 -7.75
C GLY A 463 -4.98 -5.72 -8.45
N CYS A 464 -4.21 -6.65 -7.89
CA CYS A 464 -2.98 -7.13 -8.53
C CYS A 464 -3.26 -7.78 -9.89
N PHE A 465 -4.27 -8.64 -9.97
CA PHE A 465 -4.64 -9.30 -11.21
C PHE A 465 -5.10 -8.31 -12.28
N ILE A 466 -6.04 -7.43 -11.93
CA ILE A 466 -6.57 -6.45 -12.89
C ILE A 466 -5.46 -5.48 -13.34
N ALA A 467 -4.64 -4.97 -12.42
CA ALA A 467 -3.51 -4.10 -12.76
C ALA A 467 -2.52 -4.81 -13.69
N THR A 468 -2.21 -6.08 -13.43
CA THR A 468 -1.33 -6.88 -14.28
C THR A 468 -1.92 -7.04 -15.68
N SER A 469 -3.21 -7.35 -15.83
CA SER A 469 -3.84 -7.47 -17.15
C SER A 469 -3.83 -6.14 -17.92
N ILE A 470 -4.20 -5.03 -17.28
CA ILE A 470 -4.16 -3.70 -17.89
C ILE A 470 -2.72 -3.34 -18.33
N CYS A 471 -1.73 -3.56 -17.47
CA CYS A 471 -0.34 -3.26 -17.78
C CYS A 471 0.23 -4.20 -18.86
N CYS A 472 -0.21 -5.46 -18.94
CA CYS A 472 0.17 -6.36 -20.02
C CYS A 472 -0.35 -5.85 -21.38
N GLN A 473 -1.59 -5.36 -21.42
CA GLN A 473 -2.14 -4.73 -22.63
C GLN A 473 -1.38 -3.45 -23.00
N GLN A 474 -1.10 -2.60 -22.01
CA GLN A 474 -0.33 -1.36 -22.22
C GLN A 474 1.06 -1.65 -22.77
N LEU A 475 1.79 -2.60 -22.18
CA LEU A 475 3.14 -2.94 -22.62
C LEU A 475 3.15 -3.48 -24.06
N ARG A 476 2.17 -4.31 -24.43
CA ARG A 476 2.05 -4.83 -25.81
C ARG A 476 1.73 -3.75 -26.83
N GLN A 477 0.89 -2.78 -26.47
CA GLN A 477 0.38 -1.77 -27.42
C GLN A 477 1.29 -0.54 -27.51
N GLU A 478 1.88 -0.12 -26.39
CA GLU A 478 2.63 1.14 -26.29
C GLU A 478 4.14 0.92 -26.08
N GLY A 479 4.57 -0.29 -25.71
CA GLY A 479 5.96 -0.58 -25.36
C GLY A 479 6.41 0.01 -24.01
N VAL A 480 5.49 0.58 -23.24
CA VAL A 480 5.71 1.18 -21.92
C VAL A 480 4.65 0.70 -20.93
N VAL A 481 4.88 0.93 -19.64
CA VAL A 481 3.87 0.68 -18.60
C VAL A 481 3.80 1.83 -17.60
N ASP A 482 2.60 2.14 -17.12
CA ASP A 482 2.38 3.11 -16.05
C ASP A 482 1.58 2.45 -14.91
N ILE A 483 2.31 1.75 -14.04
CA ILE A 483 1.73 0.99 -12.93
C ILE A 483 1.14 1.93 -11.88
N LEU A 484 1.73 3.12 -11.69
CA LEU A 484 1.21 4.15 -10.78
C LEU A 484 -0.16 4.64 -11.26
N LYS A 485 -0.27 5.09 -12.51
CA LYS A 485 -1.53 5.57 -13.09
C LYS A 485 -2.59 4.48 -13.11
N THR A 486 -2.21 3.24 -13.45
CA THR A 486 -3.11 2.09 -13.41
C THR A 486 -3.64 1.86 -12.00
N THR A 487 -2.79 1.90 -10.98
CA THR A 487 -3.21 1.75 -9.58
C THR A 487 -4.13 2.89 -9.15
N CYS A 488 -3.83 4.13 -9.55
CA CYS A 488 -4.68 5.28 -9.30
C CYS A 488 -6.07 5.12 -9.96
N GLN A 489 -6.15 4.70 -11.22
CA GLN A 489 -7.42 4.39 -11.91
C GLN A 489 -8.22 3.34 -11.15
N LEU A 490 -7.59 2.24 -10.75
CA LEU A 490 -8.27 1.17 -9.99
C LEU A 490 -8.82 1.69 -8.66
N ARG A 491 -8.08 2.57 -7.96
CA ARG A 491 -8.54 3.15 -6.69
C ARG A 491 -9.64 4.18 -6.87
N GLN A 492 -9.72 4.87 -8.01
CA GLN A 492 -10.90 5.69 -8.35
C GLN A 492 -12.14 4.81 -8.51
N ASP A 493 -11.98 3.63 -9.11
CA ASP A 493 -13.10 2.73 -9.40
C ASP A 493 -13.52 1.94 -8.16
N ARG A 494 -12.58 1.47 -7.34
CA ARG A 494 -12.82 0.79 -6.06
C ARG A 494 -11.72 1.10 -5.06
N GLY A 495 -12.11 1.61 -3.89
CA GLY A 495 -11.20 2.01 -2.82
C GLY A 495 -10.33 0.85 -2.33
N GLY A 496 -9.04 1.10 -2.23
CA GLY A 496 -8.04 0.20 -1.66
C GLY A 496 -7.54 -0.90 -2.60
N MET A 497 -7.83 -0.81 -3.91
CA MET A 497 -7.25 -1.69 -4.91
C MET A 497 -5.71 -1.66 -4.82
N ILE A 498 -5.12 -2.86 -4.78
CA ILE A 498 -3.73 -3.12 -4.35
C ILE A 498 -3.51 -2.60 -2.93
N GLN A 499 -3.57 -3.52 -1.98
CA GLN A 499 -3.73 -3.18 -0.56
C GLN A 499 -2.40 -2.99 0.18
N THR A 500 -1.34 -3.67 -0.25
CA THR A 500 -0.03 -3.61 0.42
C THR A 500 1.10 -3.23 -0.53
N CYS A 501 2.20 -2.73 0.05
CA CYS A 501 3.39 -2.38 -0.73
C CYS A 501 3.99 -3.60 -1.41
N GLU A 502 3.97 -4.77 -0.77
CA GLU A 502 4.49 -6.02 -1.32
C GLU A 502 3.70 -6.39 -2.58
N GLN A 503 2.37 -6.23 -2.56
CA GLN A 503 1.51 -6.44 -3.72
C GLN A 503 1.87 -5.49 -4.86
N TYR A 504 2.10 -4.20 -4.57
CA TYR A 504 2.51 -3.22 -5.56
C TYR A 504 3.88 -3.55 -6.18
N GLN A 505 4.83 -3.96 -5.35
CA GLN A 505 6.13 -4.45 -5.81
C GLN A 505 6.00 -5.72 -6.63
N PHE A 506 5.11 -6.63 -6.26
CA PHE A 506 4.86 -7.86 -6.99
C PHE A 506 4.31 -7.60 -8.40
N VAL A 507 3.43 -6.61 -8.57
CA VAL A 507 2.99 -6.19 -9.91
C VAL A 507 4.18 -5.72 -10.74
N HIS A 508 5.11 -4.93 -10.19
CA HIS A 508 6.34 -4.54 -10.90
C HIS A 508 7.20 -5.75 -11.29
N HIS A 509 7.36 -6.73 -10.40
CA HIS A 509 8.09 -7.97 -10.70
C HIS A 509 7.45 -8.77 -11.83
N VAL A 510 6.11 -8.88 -11.84
CA VAL A 510 5.37 -9.57 -12.89
C VAL A 510 5.51 -8.83 -14.22
N MET A 511 5.39 -7.51 -14.22
CA MET A 511 5.55 -6.71 -15.44
C MET A 511 6.98 -6.75 -15.98
N SER A 512 7.98 -6.70 -15.10
CA SER A 512 9.40 -6.87 -15.45
C SER A 512 9.68 -8.25 -16.06
N LEU A 513 9.04 -9.31 -15.54
CA LEU A 513 9.11 -10.64 -16.14
C LEU A 513 8.43 -10.68 -17.52
N TYR A 514 7.26 -10.06 -17.65
CA TYR A 514 6.48 -10.07 -18.89
C TYR A 514 7.22 -9.34 -20.02
N GLU A 515 7.81 -8.18 -19.73
CA GLU A 515 8.68 -7.45 -20.66
C GLU A 515 9.81 -8.36 -21.17
N LYS A 516 10.51 -9.06 -20.27
CA LYS A 516 11.60 -9.98 -20.65
C LYS A 516 11.13 -11.14 -21.53
N GLN A 517 9.87 -11.56 -21.40
CA GLN A 517 9.29 -12.59 -22.27
C GLN A 517 8.96 -12.01 -23.64
N LEU A 518 8.44 -10.79 -23.71
CA LEU A 518 8.09 -10.11 -24.95
C LEU A 518 9.34 -9.77 -25.77
N SER A 519 10.39 -9.24 -25.14
CA SER A 519 11.66 -8.90 -25.81
C SER A 519 12.37 -10.12 -26.40
N ARG A 520 12.19 -11.31 -25.81
CA ARG A 520 12.74 -12.58 -26.32
C ARG A 520 11.95 -13.15 -27.50
N GLN A 521 10.67 -12.81 -27.63
CA GLN A 521 9.82 -13.32 -28.72
C GLN A 521 10.10 -12.60 -30.05
N GLY A 522 10.79 -11.44 -30.02
CA GLY A 522 11.11 -10.64 -31.20
C GLY A 522 9.86 -9.98 -31.81
N PRO A 523 10.00 -8.88 -32.56
CA PRO A 523 8.87 -8.34 -33.32
C PRO A 523 8.52 -9.32 -34.44
N GLU A 524 7.27 -9.78 -34.49
CA GLU A 524 6.69 -10.54 -35.62
C GLU A 524 6.64 -9.71 -36.91
#